data_AF-A0A658R5C0-F1
#
_entry.id   AF-A0A658R5C0-F1
#
_cell.length_a   1.000
_cell.length_b   1.000
_cell.length_c   1.000
_cell.angle_alpha   90.00
_cell.angle_beta   90.00
_cell.angle_gamma   90.00
#
_symmetry.space_group_name_H-M   'P 1'
#
loop_
_entity.id
_entity.type
_entity.pdbx_description
1 polymer ?
#
loop_
_entity_poly.entity_id
_entity_poly.type
_entity_poly.pdbx_seq_one_letter_code
_entity_poly.pdbx_strand_id
1 'polypeptide(L)' 'MKLEFHEHNAVETAIEECQRQIAAQTDRVTQQTKAGRAASTSRYLLFALHRSLEALKRAEQF' A
#
# COMPACT_ATOMS: atom_id res chain seq x y z
N MET A 1 4.62 -23.33 -18.37
CA MET A 1 5.30 -22.93 -17.13
C MET A 1 6.17 -21.67 -17.32
N LYS A 2 5.65 -20.61 -17.98
CA LYS A 2 6.32 -19.31 -18.12
C LYS A 2 5.43 -18.13 -17.70
N LEU A 3 4.11 -18.34 -17.63
CA LEU A 3 3.13 -17.32 -17.21
C LEU A 3 3.14 -17.11 -15.69
N GLU A 4 3.15 -18.20 -14.92
CA GLU A 4 3.14 -18.16 -13.43
C GLU A 4 4.34 -17.39 -12.83
N PHE A 5 5.52 -17.48 -13.45
CA PHE A 5 6.72 -16.80 -12.95
C PHE A 5 6.68 -15.27 -13.15
N HIS A 6 5.98 -14.79 -14.18
CA HIS A 6 5.83 -13.35 -14.43
C HIS A 6 4.76 -12.72 -13.55
N GLU A 7 3.68 -13.46 -13.26
CA GLU A 7 2.59 -13.00 -12.39
C GLU A 7 3.02 -12.92 -10.92
N HIS A 8 3.76 -13.91 -10.42
CA HIS A 8 4.28 -13.88 -9.04
C HIS A 8 5.15 -12.65 -8.79
N ASN A 9 6.04 -12.33 -9.74
CA ASN A 9 6.89 -11.14 -9.68
C ASN A 9 6.08 -9.83 -9.73
N ALA A 10 5.00 -9.78 -10.52
CA ALA A 10 4.14 -8.61 -10.61
C ALA A 10 3.37 -8.35 -9.31
N VAL A 11 2.89 -9.41 -8.64
CA VAL A 11 2.19 -9.32 -7.36
C VAL A 11 3.16 -8.91 -6.25
N GLU A 12 4.34 -9.52 -6.17
CA GLU A 12 5.40 -9.12 -5.22
C GLU A 12 5.77 -7.64 -5.41
N THR A 13 6.01 -7.21 -6.65
CA THR A 13 6.32 -5.81 -6.96
C THR A 13 5.18 -4.87 -6.53
N ALA A 14 3.93 -5.25 -6.76
CA ALA A 14 2.78 -4.48 -6.34
C ALA A 14 2.65 -4.40 -4.80
N ILE A 15 2.99 -5.48 -4.09
CA ILE A 15 3.04 -5.53 -2.61
C ILE A 15 4.10 -4.55 -2.09
N GLU A 16 5.32 -4.59 -2.63
CA GLU A 16 6.41 -3.70 -2.23
C GLU A 16 6.05 -2.22 -2.47
N GLU A 17 5.47 -1.91 -3.62
CA GLU A 17 5.01 -0.56 -3.93
C GLU A 17 3.90 -0.11 -2.97
N CYS A 18 2.94 -0.99 -2.67
CA CYS A 18 1.86 -0.69 -1.74
C CYS A 18 2.39 -0.41 -0.32
N GLN A 19 3.36 -1.20 0.15
CA GLN A 19 4.03 -0.98 1.43
C GLN A 19 4.79 0.35 1.47
N ARG A 20 5.49 0.70 0.39
CA ARG A 20 6.20 1.99 0.25
C ARG A 20 5.24 3.17 0.32
N GLN A 21 4.10 3.08 -0.36
CA GLN A 21 3.07 4.13 -0.32
C GLN A 21 2.42 4.24 1.06
N ILE A 22 2.20 3.13 1.77
CA ILE A 22 1.70 3.13 3.16
C ILE A 22 2.67 3.90 4.07
N ALA A 23 3.98 3.63 3.97
CA ALA A 23 4.99 4.35 4.75
C ALA A 23 4.94 5.85 4.44
N ALA A 24 4.93 6.24 3.16
CA ALA A 24 4.86 7.63 2.76
C ALA A 24 3.58 8.35 3.24
N GLN A 25 2.42 7.69 3.21
CA GLN A 25 1.18 8.27 3.72
C GLN A 25 1.17 8.37 5.24
N THR A 26 1.76 7.40 5.94
CA THR A 26 1.92 7.43 7.40
C THR A 26 2.77 8.62 7.83
N ASP A 27 3.88 8.88 7.14
CA ASP A 27 4.73 10.05 7.38
C ASP A 27 3.97 11.35 7.13
N ARG A 28 3.22 11.43 6.03
CA ARG A 28 2.38 12.61 5.71
C ARG A 28 1.33 12.86 6.77
N VAL A 29 0.61 11.82 7.23
CA VAL A 29 -0.38 11.95 8.32
C VAL A 29 0.29 12.47 9.59
N THR A 30 1.48 11.94 9.92
CA THR A 30 2.25 12.38 11.09
C THR A 30 2.65 13.85 10.98
N GLN A 31 3.20 14.27 9.84
CA GLN A 31 3.59 15.66 9.59
C GLN A 31 2.40 16.62 9.62
N GLN A 32 1.28 16.26 8.97
CA GLN A 32 0.06 17.05 8.97
C GLN A 32 -0.50 17.21 10.38
N THR A 33 -0.53 16.13 11.16
CA THR A 33 -1.01 16.14 12.55
C THR A 33 -0.13 17.04 13.42
N LYS A 34 1.20 16.93 13.31
CA LYS A 34 2.15 17.81 14.02
C LYS A 34 1.99 19.28 13.64
N ALA A 35 1.65 19.56 12.38
CA ALA A 35 1.40 20.92 11.89
C ALA A 35 -0.01 21.44 12.21
N GLY A 36 -0.84 20.68 12.95
CA GLY A 36 -2.23 21.04 13.23
C GLY A 36 -3.13 21.08 12.00
N ARG A 37 -2.72 20.43 10.90
CA ARG A 37 -3.46 20.37 9.64
C ARG A 37 -4.34 19.14 9.59
N ALA A 38 -5.51 19.27 8.96
CA ALA A 38 -6.36 18.12 8.67
C ALA A 38 -5.63 17.11 7.77
N ALA A 39 -5.69 15.84 8.15
CA ALA A 39 -5.05 14.72 7.43
C ALA A 39 -6.09 13.76 6.82
N SER A 40 -7.32 14.22 6.58
CA SER A 40 -8.46 13.38 6.14
C SER A 40 -8.16 12.62 4.85
N THR A 41 -7.64 13.29 3.82
CA THR A 41 -7.28 12.65 2.55
C THR A 41 -6.17 11.61 2.72
N SER A 42 -5.10 11.95 3.45
CA SER A 42 -3.98 11.03 3.69
C SER A 42 -4.41 9.80 4.48
N ARG A 43 -5.30 9.96 5.48
CA ARG A 43 -5.90 8.84 6.23
C ARG A 43 -6.78 7.97 5.34
N TYR A 44 -7.62 8.58 4.49
CA TYR A 44 -8.43 7.83 3.53
C TYR A 44 -7.55 6.98 2.60
N LEU A 45 -6.50 7.58 2.04
CA LEU A 45 -5.54 6.87 1.18
C LEU A 45 -4.83 5.74 1.93
N LEU A 46 -4.45 5.95 3.19
CA LEU A 46 -3.84 4.92 4.02
C LEU A 46 -4.76 3.70 4.18
N PHE A 47 -6.05 3.91 4.46
CA PHE A 47 -7.02 2.82 4.55
C PHE A 47 -7.23 2.10 3.20
N ALA A 48 -7.29 2.85 2.09
CA ALA A 48 -7.40 2.26 0.76
C ALA A 48 -6.18 1.39 0.44
N LEU A 49 -4.97 1.88 0.71
CA LEU A 49 -3.74 1.13 0.50
C LEU A 49 -3.65 -0.12 1.38
N HIS A 50 -4.06 -0.06 2.64
CA HIS A 50 -4.12 -1.26 3.50
C HIS A 50 -5.06 -2.33 2.92
N ARG A 51 -6.24 -1.94 2.41
CA ARG A 51 -7.16 -2.89 1.76
C ARG A 51 -6.56 -3.49 0.49
N SER A 52 -5.90 -2.68 -0.33
CA SER A 52 -5.18 -3.16 -1.52
C SER A 52 -4.06 -4.13 -1.15
N LEU A 53 -3.28 -3.83 -0.11
CA LEU A 53 -2.22 -4.72 0.38
C LEU A 53 -2.78 -6.06 0.84
N GLU A 54 -3.89 -6.06 1.59
CA GLU A 54 -4.55 -7.30 2.01
C GLU A 54 -5.04 -8.12 0.81
N ALA A 55 -5.62 -7.46 -0.21
CA ALA A 55 -6.05 -8.14 -1.41
C ALA A 55 -4.87 -8.75 -2.20
N LEU A 56 -3.77 -8.01 -2.33
CA LEU A 56 -2.55 -8.49 -3.00
C LEU A 56 -1.92 -9.68 -2.25
N LYS A 57 -1.82 -9.60 -0.92
CA LYS A 57 -1.32 -10.72 -0.10
C LYS A 57 -2.19 -11.96 -0.19
N ARG A 58 -3.50 -11.80 -0.34
CA ARG A 58 -4.40 -12.94 -0.59
C ARG A 58 -4.17 -13.52 -1.98
N ALA A 59 -3.97 -12.66 -2.99
CA ALA A 59 -3.70 -13.11 -4.36
C ALA A 59 -2.37 -13.87 -4.49
N GLU A 60 -1.34 -13.48 -3.74
CA GLU A 60 -0.04 -14.17 -3.68
C GLU A 60 -0.12 -15.60 -3.09
N GLN A 61 -1.16 -15.88 -2.29
CA GLN A 61 -1.35 -17.18 -1.64
C GLN A 61 -2.04 -18.23 -2.53
N PHE A 62 -2.48 -17.85 -3.73
CA PHE A 62 -3.15 -18.73 -4.72
C PHE A 62 -2.27 -18.92 -5.95
#